data_AF-A0A7V9UWP2-F1
#
_entry.id   AF-A0A7V9UWP2-F1
#
_cell.length_a   1.000
_cell.length_b   1.000
_cell.length_c   1.000
_cell.angle_alpha   90.00
_cell.angle_beta   90.00
_cell.angle_gamma   90.00
#
_symmetry.space_group_name_H-M   'P 1'
#
loop_
_entity.id
_entity.type
_entity.pdbx_description
1 polymer ?
#
loop_
_entity_poly.entity_id
_entity_poly.type
_entity_poly.pdbx_seq_one_letter_code
_entity_poly.pdbx_strand_id
1 'polypeptide(L)'
;SDFAAKFAPPPNTKYVSLVTPDRGYYVGWDMPSILHPQTLLAYEMNGQPLTPIHGAPLRLVTTTKYGIKQIKRIGRIEYTNDRPADYWAERGYDWYSGH
;
A
#
# COMPACT_ATOMS: atom_id res chain seq x y z
N SER A 1 -0.51 -12.43 -5.70
CA SER A 1 -0.69 -11.23 -6.54
C SER A 1 0.53 -11.09 -7.45
N ASP A 2 0.41 -10.43 -8.61
CA ASP A 2 1.55 -10.10 -9.50
C ASP A 2 2.66 -9.33 -8.74
N PHE A 3 2.26 -8.54 -7.73
CA PHE A 3 3.15 -7.85 -6.82
C PHE A 3 4.14 -8.79 -6.08
N ALA A 4 3.67 -9.89 -5.49
CA ALA A 4 4.53 -10.82 -4.76
C ALA A 4 5.44 -11.64 -5.68
N ALA A 5 5.02 -11.85 -6.94
CA ALA A 5 5.83 -12.53 -7.95
C ALA A 5 7.01 -11.65 -8.39
N LYS A 6 6.84 -10.33 -8.48
CA LYS A 6 7.87 -9.37 -8.92
C LYS A 6 8.69 -8.77 -7.77
N PHE A 7 8.09 -8.63 -6.60
CA PHE A 7 8.68 -8.09 -5.39
C PHE A 7 8.44 -9.06 -4.24
N ALA A 8 9.13 -10.20 -4.29
CA ALA A 8 9.02 -11.21 -3.26
C ALA A 8 9.48 -10.62 -1.92
N PRO A 9 8.64 -10.65 -0.87
CA PRO A 9 9.07 -10.21 0.45
C PRO A 9 10.18 -11.15 0.97
N PRO A 10 11.16 -10.62 1.72
CA PRO A 10 12.10 -11.46 2.45
C PRO A 10 11.36 -12.45 3.38
N PRO A 11 11.90 -13.66 3.60
CA PRO A 11 11.30 -14.60 4.54
C PRO A 11 11.06 -13.99 5.91
N ASN A 12 9.96 -14.37 6.56
CA ASN A 12 9.58 -13.92 7.92
C ASN A 12 9.35 -12.40 8.09
N THR A 13 9.24 -11.64 7.00
CA THR A 13 8.80 -10.24 7.06
C THR A 13 7.40 -10.17 7.66
N LYS A 14 7.15 -9.19 8.56
CA LYS A 14 5.83 -9.01 9.20
C LYS A 14 5.00 -7.89 8.57
N TYR A 15 5.66 -6.85 8.05
CA TYR A 15 5.00 -5.66 7.56
C TYR A 15 5.65 -5.07 6.30
N VAL A 16 4.90 -4.19 5.65
CA VAL A 16 5.33 -3.33 4.54
C VAL A 16 5.01 -1.88 4.86
N SER A 17 5.96 -0.99 4.64
CA SER A 17 5.76 0.47 4.65
C SER A 17 5.69 0.97 3.21
N LEU A 18 4.72 1.83 2.91
CA LEU A 18 4.61 2.52 1.62
C LEU A 18 4.56 4.02 1.86
N VAL A 19 5.33 4.78 1.09
CA VAL A 19 5.51 6.22 1.28
C VAL A 19 5.47 6.96 -0.06
N THR A 20 4.86 8.15 -0.08
CA THR A 20 4.91 9.06 -1.24
C THR A 20 6.30 9.67 -1.45
N PRO A 21 6.65 10.12 -2.67
CA PRO A 21 7.97 10.72 -2.94
C PRO A 21 8.32 11.91 -2.03
N ASP A 22 7.33 12.72 -1.67
CA ASP A 22 7.46 13.87 -0.77
C ASP A 22 7.41 13.50 0.72
N ARG A 23 7.20 12.21 1.03
CA ARG A 23 7.01 11.68 2.39
C ARG A 23 5.84 12.29 3.16
N GLY A 24 4.95 13.02 2.46
CA GLY A 24 3.78 13.64 3.05
C GLY A 24 2.66 12.66 3.39
N TYR A 25 2.67 11.46 2.80
CA TYR A 25 1.73 10.41 3.09
C TYR A 25 2.40 9.03 3.15
N TYR A 26 2.04 8.26 4.17
CA TYR A 26 2.61 6.95 4.45
C TYR A 26 1.56 6.03 5.05
N VAL A 27 1.64 4.76 4.69
CA VAL A 27 0.74 3.71 5.18
C VAL A 27 1.53 2.47 5.55
N GLY A 28 1.10 1.83 6.63
CA GLY A 28 1.64 0.56 7.09
C GLY A 28 0.73 -0.61 6.73
N TRP A 29 1.28 -1.76 6.35
CA TRP A 29 0.48 -2.95 6.03
C TRP A 29 1.07 -4.20 6.66
N ASP A 30 0.22 -5.09 7.17
CA ASP A 30 0.63 -6.45 7.54
C ASP A 30 0.76 -7.32 6.28
N MET A 31 1.67 -8.30 6.35
CA MET A 31 1.92 -9.20 5.22
C MET A 31 0.65 -9.93 4.73
N PRO A 32 -0.20 -10.50 5.58
CA PRO A 32 -1.45 -11.13 5.12
C PRO A 32 -2.34 -10.19 4.31
N SER A 33 -2.56 -8.96 4.78
CA SER A 33 -3.44 -7.99 4.10
C SER A 33 -2.86 -7.48 2.77
N ILE A 34 -1.55 -7.22 2.69
CA ILE A 34 -0.94 -6.71 1.45
C ILE A 34 -0.76 -7.80 0.39
N LEU A 35 -0.57 -9.05 0.82
CA LEU A 35 -0.49 -10.21 -0.08
C LEU A 35 -1.86 -10.76 -0.47
N HIS A 36 -2.94 -10.23 0.10
CA HIS A 36 -4.29 -10.66 -0.22
C HIS A 36 -4.56 -10.57 -1.74
N PRO A 37 -5.25 -11.55 -2.36
CA PRO A 37 -5.46 -11.58 -3.81
C PRO A 37 -6.17 -10.34 -4.39
N GLN A 38 -7.00 -9.67 -3.59
CA GLN A 38 -7.72 -8.45 -3.97
C GLN A 38 -6.89 -7.17 -3.75
N THR A 39 -5.69 -7.26 -3.17
CA THR A 39 -4.78 -6.13 -3.02
C THR A 39 -3.86 -6.06 -4.24
N LEU A 40 -3.98 -4.98 -4.99
CA LEU A 40 -3.32 -4.77 -6.29
C LEU A 40 -2.44 -3.53 -6.25
N LEU A 41 -1.27 -3.63 -6.88
CA LEU A 41 -0.55 -2.48 -7.36
C LEU A 41 -1.04 -2.15 -8.77
N ALA A 42 -1.73 -1.02 -8.91
CA ALA A 42 -2.28 -0.57 -10.16
C ALA A 42 -1.40 0.53 -10.77
N TYR A 43 -1.08 0.39 -12.06
CA TYR A 43 -0.43 1.40 -12.90
C TYR A 43 -1.33 1.86 -14.06
N GLU A 44 -2.44 1.16 -14.29
CA GLU A 44 -3.46 1.46 -15.30
C GLU A 44 -4.88 1.41 -14.70
N MET A 45 -5.80 2.10 -15.37
CA MET A 45 -7.24 2.06 -15.12
C MET A 45 -7.98 2.11 -16.47
N ASN A 46 -8.92 1.19 -16.69
CA ASN A 46 -9.69 1.08 -17.94
C ASN A 46 -8.81 0.96 -19.21
N GLY A 47 -7.69 0.23 -19.11
CA GLY A 47 -6.76 0.02 -20.23
C GLY A 47 -5.93 1.27 -20.60
N GLN A 48 -5.89 2.28 -19.74
CA GLN A 48 -5.08 3.49 -19.92
C GLN A 48 -4.19 3.72 -18.70
N PRO A 49 -3.01 4.33 -18.86
CA PRO A 49 -2.16 4.73 -17.72
C PRO A 49 -2.93 5.57 -16.71
N LEU A 50 -2.61 5.41 -15.43
CA LEU A 50 -3.21 6.25 -14.39
C LEU A 50 -2.93 7.73 -14.67
N THR A 51 -3.93 8.57 -14.41
CA THR A 51 -3.75 10.03 -14.38
C THR A 51 -3.17 10.46 -13.02
N PRO A 52 -2.55 11.66 -12.91
CA PRO A 52 -2.05 12.16 -11.64
C PRO A 52 -3.10 12.18 -10.52
N ILE A 53 -4.35 12.56 -10.83
CA ILE A 53 -5.45 12.59 -9.86
C ILE A 53 -5.84 11.18 -9.35
N HIS A 54 -5.66 10.17 -10.20
CA HIS A 54 -5.89 8.78 -9.84
C HIS A 54 -4.69 8.12 -9.16
N GLY A 55 -3.55 8.80 -9.02
CA GLY A 55 -2.40 8.32 -8.26
C GLY A 55 -1.27 7.75 -9.11
N ALA A 56 -1.12 8.24 -10.35
CA ALA A 56 0.02 7.92 -11.20
C ALA A 56 1.37 8.13 -10.49
N PRO A 57 2.42 7.38 -10.88
CA PRO A 57 2.39 6.28 -11.85
C PRO A 57 1.90 4.95 -11.24
N LEU A 58 1.80 4.87 -9.91
CA LEU A 58 1.57 3.63 -9.19
C LEU A 58 0.78 3.89 -7.91
N ARG A 59 -0.25 3.08 -7.68
CA ARG A 59 -1.06 3.13 -6.45
C ARG A 59 -1.38 1.75 -5.92
N LEU A 60 -1.77 1.69 -4.65
CA LEU A 60 -2.38 0.52 -4.05
C LEU A 60 -3.90 0.60 -4.19
N VAL A 61 -4.54 -0.53 -4.49
CA VAL A 61 -5.99 -0.68 -4.55
C VAL A 61 -6.38 -1.97 -3.84
N THR A 62 -7.46 -1.94 -3.07
CA THR A 62 -8.04 -3.14 -2.48
C THR A 62 -9.53 -2.93 -2.23
N THR A 63 -10.27 -4.03 -2.05
CA THR A 63 -11.68 -4.00 -1.61
C THR A 63 -11.83 -4.31 -0.12
N THR A 64 -10.77 -4.75 0.56
CA THR A 64 -10.85 -5.22 1.96
C THR A 64 -10.56 -4.15 3.00
N LYS A 65 -9.99 -3.01 2.60
CA LYS A 65 -9.61 -1.90 3.47
C LYS A 65 -10.21 -0.57 3.01
N TYR A 66 -10.40 0.34 3.96
CA TYR A 66 -10.83 1.71 3.69
C TYR A 66 -9.83 2.45 2.78
N GLY A 67 -10.35 3.45 2.07
CA GLY A 67 -9.58 4.23 1.09
C GLY A 67 -8.30 4.87 1.65
N ILE A 68 -8.25 5.15 2.96
CA ILE A 68 -7.05 5.67 3.63
C ILE A 68 -5.85 4.72 3.51
N LYS A 69 -6.06 3.40 3.43
CA LYS A 69 -4.96 2.45 3.23
C LYS A 69 -4.49 2.36 1.78
N GLN A 70 -5.29 2.86 0.84
CA GLN A 70 -5.04 2.79 -0.60
C GLN A 70 -4.20 3.97 -1.09
N ILE A 71 -2.92 3.96 -0.70
CA ILE A 71 -1.95 5.00 -1.04
C ILE A 71 -1.84 5.23 -2.55
N LYS A 72 -1.85 6.51 -2.95
CA LYS A 72 -1.62 6.98 -4.31
C LYS A 72 -0.16 7.44 -4.46
N ARG A 73 0.37 7.39 -5.69
CA ARG A 73 1.71 7.91 -6.02
C ARG A 73 2.78 7.31 -5.10
N ILE A 74 2.88 5.98 -5.10
CA ILE A 74 3.86 5.25 -4.30
C ILE A 74 5.27 5.61 -4.80
N GLY A 75 6.11 6.11 -3.89
CA GLY A 75 7.51 6.45 -4.17
C GLY A 75 8.51 5.46 -3.59
N ARG A 76 8.19 4.89 -2.41
CA ARG A 76 9.03 3.88 -1.74
C ARG A 76 8.16 2.78 -1.15
N ILE A 77 8.66 1.54 -1.25
CA ILE A 77 8.11 0.35 -0.61
C ILE A 77 9.24 -0.27 0.21
N GLU A 78 9.00 -0.58 1.47
CA GLU A 78 9.99 -1.18 2.38
C GLU A 78 9.40 -2.33 3.18
N TYR A 79 10.13 -3.43 3.24
CA TYR A 79 9.81 -4.56 4.11
C TYR A 79 10.40 -4.34 5.50
N THR A 80 9.64 -4.64 6.55
CA THR A 80 10.09 -4.46 7.94
C THR A 80 9.44 -5.47 8.89
N ASN A 81 10.08 -5.69 10.03
CA ASN A 81 9.55 -6.51 11.12
C ASN A 81 8.93 -5.68 12.24
N ASP A 82 9.17 -4.37 12.24
CA ASP A 82 8.57 -3.43 13.18
C ASP A 82 7.30 -2.85 12.57
N ARG A 83 6.24 -2.70 13.36
CA ARG A 83 4.97 -2.15 12.87
C ARG A 83 5.21 -0.72 12.36
N PRO A 84 5.07 -0.45 11.05
CA PRO A 84 5.38 0.85 10.49
C PRO A 84 4.34 1.90 10.90
N ALA A 85 4.80 3.15 10.89
CA ALA A 85 3.98 4.34 11.01
C ALA A 85 2.84 4.34 9.98
N ASP A 86 1.71 4.93 10.36
CA ASP A 86 0.57 5.10 9.46
C ASP A 86 -0.06 6.47 9.71
N TYR A 87 -0.21 7.24 8.63
CA TYR A 87 -0.59 8.65 8.70
C TYR A 87 -1.90 8.88 9.47
N TRP A 88 -2.92 8.03 9.24
CA TRP A 88 -4.21 8.19 9.90
C TRP A 88 -4.25 7.51 11.26
N ALA A 89 -3.51 6.41 11.44
CA ALA A 89 -3.43 5.75 12.75
C ALA A 89 -2.80 6.67 13.81
N GLU A 90 -1.77 7.43 13.45
CA GLU A 90 -1.17 8.46 14.31
C GLU A 90 -2.11 9.62 14.64
N ARG A 91 -3.24 9.72 13.93
CA ARG A 91 -4.30 10.71 14.12
C ARG A 91 -5.56 10.09 14.73
N GLY A 92 -5.46 8.90 15.31
CA GLY A 92 -6.51 8.25 16.09
C GLY A 92 -7.40 7.27 15.32
N TYR A 93 -7.11 7.00 14.04
CA TYR A 93 -7.80 5.94 13.30
C TYR A 93 -7.25 4.56 13.67
N ASP A 94 -8.02 3.51 13.39
CA ASP A 94 -7.53 2.13 13.53
C ASP A 94 -6.40 1.85 12.52
N TRP A 95 -5.32 1.20 12.95
CA TRP A 95 -4.16 0.94 12.09
C TRP A 95 -4.48 -0.02 10.94
N TYR A 96 -5.37 -1.00 11.15
CA TYR A 96 -5.74 -1.95 10.10
C TYR A 96 -6.73 -1.33 9.10
N SER A 97 -7.63 -0.46 9.57
CA SER A 97 -8.57 0.31 8.75
C SER A 97 -9.30 -0.55 7.71
N GLY A 98 -9.90 -1.65 8.16
CA GLY A 98 -10.70 -2.55 7.33
C GLY A 98 -11.64 -3.41 8.17
N HIS A 99 -12.35 -4.30 7.48
CA HIS A 99 -13.20 -5.31 8.11
C HIS A 99 -12.40 -6.57 8.46
#